data_AF-A0A3D4B598-F1
#
_entry.id   AF-A0A3D4B598-F1
#
_cell.length_a   1.000
_cell.length_b   1.000
_cell.length_c   1.000
_cell.angle_alpha   90.00
_cell.angle_beta   90.00
_cell.angle_gamma   90.00
#
_symmetry.space_group_name_H-M   'P 1'
#
loop_
_entity.id
_entity.type
_entity.pdbx_description
1 polymer ?
#
loop_
_entity_poly.entity_id
_entity_poly.type
_entity_poly.pdbx_seq_one_letter_code
_entity_poly.pdbx_strand_id
1 'polypeptide(L)'
;DAWMNRAGRPPPKSSRFRDLVNGDEVIHDTRTAILWYDDNLDVGFWVEEPAVAATLTERDDPIYKNTDVEVFIAGQDTYYEFEINAFGTIYEVFFIWEEAYERHGFDKVPEFNRYKEGVRCFPGVGFQPYPRGPRIGYWNWDFPGLQSAVYVDGEINNEKIRDRGWMVELALPWTGMASLAKSDGRAFPPEDGDIWRMDFSRFNQYKEAPPSRDISAWAWSPHGVMDSHIPEVWPYIHFSTQNVCNL
;
A
#
# COMPACT_ATOMS: atom_id res chain seq x y z
N ASP A 1 -19.99 6.34 3.83
CA ASP A 1 -19.34 7.45 4.57
C ASP A 1 -19.33 7.40 6.09
N ALA A 2 -19.72 6.31 6.76
CA ALA A 2 -19.50 6.25 8.22
C ALA A 2 -18.30 5.35 8.57
N TRP A 3 -17.16 5.55 7.89
CA TRP A 3 -15.89 5.05 8.39
C TRP A 3 -15.51 5.88 9.63
N MET A 4 -15.77 5.31 10.80
CA MET A 4 -15.68 5.98 12.10
C MET A 4 -14.79 5.17 13.02
N ASN A 5 -13.93 5.84 13.79
CA ASN A 5 -13.17 5.22 14.87
C ASN A 5 -14.09 4.69 15.98
N ARG A 6 -13.51 4.00 16.97
CA ARG A 6 -14.24 3.43 18.13
C ARG A 6 -15.03 4.48 18.95
N ALA A 7 -14.76 5.77 18.78
CA ALA A 7 -15.52 6.87 19.39
C ALA A 7 -16.64 7.44 18.50
N GLY A 8 -16.94 6.81 17.36
CA GLY A 8 -17.97 7.26 16.43
C GLY A 8 -17.60 8.53 15.67
N ARG A 9 -16.30 8.84 15.52
CA ARG A 9 -15.80 10.02 14.80
C ARG A 9 -15.00 9.62 13.57
N PRO A 10 -14.95 10.44 12.51
CA PRO A 10 -14.06 10.17 11.39
C PRO A 10 -12.61 10.05 11.89
N PRO A 11 -11.82 9.11 11.37
CA PRO A 11 -10.43 8.99 11.78
C PRO A 11 -9.59 10.18 11.33
N PRO A 12 -8.53 10.50 12.08
CA PRO A 12 -7.57 11.51 11.66
C PRO A 12 -6.87 11.05 10.38
N LYS A 13 -6.86 11.94 9.38
CA LYS A 13 -6.14 11.72 8.13
C LYS A 13 -4.68 12.11 8.27
N SER A 14 -3.83 11.44 7.50
CA SER A 14 -2.43 11.80 7.30
C SER A 14 -2.28 13.25 6.81
N SER A 15 -1.05 13.75 6.86
CA SER A 15 -0.66 14.88 6.02
C SER A 15 -0.84 14.53 4.53
N ARG A 16 -0.83 15.56 3.68
CA ARG A 16 -0.81 15.38 2.22
C ARG A 16 0.37 14.52 1.81
N PHE A 17 0.15 13.67 0.82
CA PHE A 17 1.24 12.98 0.14
C PHE A 17 2.14 14.00 -0.56
N ARG A 18 3.39 13.62 -0.76
CA ARG A 18 4.46 14.43 -1.35
C ARG A 18 5.22 13.59 -2.36
N ASP A 19 6.02 14.24 -3.18
CA ASP A 19 6.92 13.59 -4.14
C ASP A 19 7.75 12.50 -3.42
N LEU A 20 7.74 11.28 -3.95
CA LEU A 20 8.37 10.10 -3.33
C LEU A 20 9.88 10.30 -3.14
N VAL A 21 10.55 11.05 -4.01
CA VAL A 21 12.00 11.18 -3.99
C VAL A 21 12.41 12.39 -3.15
N ASN A 22 11.93 13.57 -3.48
CA ASN A 22 12.43 14.82 -2.91
C ASN A 22 11.53 15.39 -1.80
N GLY A 23 10.30 14.89 -1.65
CA GLY A 23 9.33 15.41 -0.68
C GLY A 23 8.71 16.76 -1.07
N ASP A 24 8.83 17.15 -2.33
CA ASP A 24 8.19 18.35 -2.86
C ASP A 24 6.66 18.24 -2.83
N GLU A 25 5.97 19.39 -2.90
CA GLU A 25 4.52 19.43 -2.98
C GLU A 25 4.04 18.93 -4.34
N VAL A 26 2.95 18.15 -4.32
CA VAL A 26 2.34 17.53 -5.51
C VAL A 26 1.01 18.20 -5.85
N ILE A 27 0.67 18.19 -7.14
CA ILE A 27 -0.43 18.97 -7.70
C ILE A 27 -1.82 18.59 -7.15
N HIS A 28 -2.04 17.34 -6.76
CA HIS A 28 -3.32 16.86 -6.23
C HIS A 28 -3.18 16.33 -4.81
N ASP A 29 -4.16 16.62 -3.94
CA ASP A 29 -4.15 16.08 -2.57
C ASP A 29 -4.35 14.56 -2.60
N THR A 30 -3.61 13.87 -1.74
CA THR A 30 -3.90 12.48 -1.40
C THR A 30 -3.60 12.30 0.07
N ARG A 31 -4.52 11.64 0.77
CA ARG A 31 -4.38 11.36 2.20
C ARG A 31 -4.83 9.95 2.49
N THR A 32 -4.20 9.37 3.50
CA THR A 32 -4.60 8.09 4.05
C THR A 32 -5.07 8.26 5.48
N ALA A 33 -5.76 7.26 6.01
CA ALA A 33 -5.91 7.07 7.44
C ALA A 33 -5.91 5.58 7.72
N ILE A 34 -5.58 5.23 8.95
CA ILE A 34 -5.42 3.85 9.39
C ILE A 34 -6.19 3.69 10.68
N LEU A 35 -7.03 2.67 10.74
CA LEU A 35 -7.71 2.24 11.94
C LEU A 35 -7.42 0.76 12.17
N TRP A 36 -7.49 0.33 13.42
CA TRP A 36 -7.27 -1.06 13.76
C TRP A 36 -8.36 -1.52 14.73
N TYR A 37 -8.92 -2.69 14.44
CA TYR A 37 -9.96 -3.33 15.21
C TYR A 37 -9.51 -4.71 15.66
N ASP A 38 -10.40 -5.43 16.33
CA ASP A 38 -10.10 -6.77 16.85
C ASP A 38 -9.92 -7.78 15.71
N ASP A 39 -10.57 -7.54 14.56
CA ASP A 39 -10.59 -8.47 13.42
C ASP A 39 -9.73 -8.04 12.22
N ASN A 40 -9.51 -6.73 12.02
CA ASN A 40 -8.84 -6.18 10.84
C ASN A 40 -8.02 -4.91 11.10
N LEU A 41 -7.08 -4.66 10.18
CA LEU A 41 -6.52 -3.35 9.90
C LEU A 41 -7.35 -2.71 8.78
N ASP A 42 -7.88 -1.52 9.02
CA ASP A 42 -8.62 -0.75 8.02
C ASP A 42 -7.76 0.40 7.51
N VAL A 43 -7.73 0.56 6.18
CA VAL A 43 -7.02 1.66 5.51
C VAL A 43 -7.99 2.39 4.59
N GLY A 44 -8.01 3.72 4.69
CA GLY A 44 -8.83 4.57 3.83
C GLY A 44 -7.98 5.56 3.04
N PHE A 45 -8.30 5.78 1.77
CA PHE A 45 -7.67 6.82 0.94
C PHE A 45 -8.68 7.87 0.47
N TRP A 46 -8.24 9.13 0.42
CA TRP A 46 -8.92 10.23 -0.25
C TRP A 46 -8.01 10.76 -1.34
N VAL A 47 -8.40 10.56 -2.59
CA VAL A 47 -7.58 10.84 -3.77
C VAL A 47 -8.24 11.99 -4.54
N GLU A 48 -7.63 13.18 -4.52
CA GLU A 48 -8.04 14.25 -5.42
C GLU A 48 -7.58 13.90 -6.84
N GLU A 49 -8.50 13.89 -7.79
CA GLU A 49 -8.20 13.61 -9.19
C GLU A 49 -9.27 14.26 -10.08
N PRO A 50 -8.98 15.40 -10.72
CA PRO A 50 -9.97 16.15 -11.50
C PRO A 50 -10.44 15.49 -12.80
N ALA A 51 -9.76 14.42 -13.24
CA ALA A 51 -10.08 13.64 -14.42
C ALA A 51 -9.79 12.17 -14.10
N VAL A 52 -10.72 11.53 -13.38
CA VAL A 52 -10.55 10.15 -12.90
C VAL A 52 -10.46 9.22 -14.10
N ALA A 53 -9.37 8.47 -14.20
CA ALA A 53 -9.13 7.55 -15.29
C ALA A 53 -8.69 6.18 -14.78
N ALA A 54 -9.27 5.14 -15.37
CA ALA A 54 -8.87 3.76 -15.17
C ALA A 54 -9.16 2.95 -16.44
N THR A 55 -8.28 2.02 -16.78
CA THR A 55 -8.42 1.18 -17.98
C THR A 55 -8.17 -0.29 -17.72
N LEU A 56 -7.43 -0.59 -16.65
CA LEU A 56 -7.10 -1.95 -16.23
C LEU A 56 -8.23 -2.47 -15.35
N THR A 57 -8.72 -3.67 -15.67
CA THR A 57 -9.93 -4.24 -15.05
C THR A 57 -9.68 -5.61 -14.42
N GLU A 58 -8.65 -6.32 -14.87
CA GLU A 58 -8.35 -7.67 -14.42
C GLU A 58 -7.41 -7.63 -13.22
N ARG A 59 -7.69 -8.47 -12.23
CA ARG A 59 -6.83 -8.59 -11.05
C ARG A 59 -5.41 -8.97 -11.49
N ASP A 60 -4.42 -8.36 -10.84
CA ASP A 60 -2.99 -8.47 -11.13
C ASP A 60 -2.55 -7.88 -12.48
N ASP A 61 -3.42 -7.09 -13.14
CA ASP A 61 -2.98 -6.15 -14.16
C ASP A 61 -1.91 -5.20 -13.57
N PRO A 62 -0.96 -4.69 -14.38
CA PRO A 62 0.08 -3.78 -13.91
C PRO A 62 -0.48 -2.38 -13.62
N ILE A 63 -1.21 -2.22 -12.51
CA ILE A 63 -2.03 -1.04 -12.23
C ILE A 63 -1.26 0.21 -11.84
N TYR A 64 0.03 0.12 -11.51
CA TYR A 64 0.97 1.25 -11.57
C TYR A 64 1.02 2.01 -12.94
N LYS A 65 0.35 1.51 -13.99
CA LYS A 65 0.10 2.21 -15.27
C LYS A 65 -1.23 2.98 -15.31
N ASN A 66 -2.05 2.89 -14.28
CA ASN A 66 -3.22 3.71 -14.00
C ASN A 66 -2.91 4.66 -12.85
N THR A 67 -3.79 5.61 -12.57
CA THR A 67 -3.72 6.27 -11.26
C THR A 67 -4.22 5.27 -10.24
N ASP A 68 -3.42 5.02 -9.21
CA ASP A 68 -3.69 4.03 -8.18
C ASP A 68 -3.21 4.52 -6.81
N VAL A 69 -3.59 3.80 -5.77
CA VAL A 69 -3.04 3.96 -4.43
C VAL A 69 -2.50 2.63 -3.96
N GLU A 70 -1.41 2.67 -3.21
CA GLU A 70 -0.68 1.48 -2.79
C GLU A 70 -0.55 1.46 -1.26
N VAL A 71 -0.56 0.24 -0.70
CA VAL A 71 -0.28 -0.04 0.70
C VAL A 71 0.81 -1.10 0.76
N PHE A 72 1.86 -0.84 1.53
CA PHE A 72 2.86 -1.83 1.86
C PHE A 72 2.88 -2.12 3.35
N ILE A 73 3.08 -3.37 3.73
CA ILE A 73 3.16 -3.78 5.15
C ILE A 73 4.41 -4.62 5.37
N ALA A 74 5.32 -4.14 6.22
CA ALA A 74 6.59 -4.82 6.49
C ALA A 74 6.43 -5.93 7.52
N GLY A 75 6.84 -7.15 7.16
CA GLY A 75 7.32 -8.20 8.06
C GLY A 75 8.82 -8.01 8.40
N GLN A 76 9.37 -8.84 9.29
CA GLN A 76 10.83 -8.85 9.49
C GLN A 76 11.60 -9.35 8.24
N ASP A 77 11.15 -10.45 7.65
CA ASP A 77 11.75 -11.02 6.45
C ASP A 77 10.78 -11.15 5.27
N THR A 78 9.67 -10.43 5.34
CA THR A 78 8.66 -10.41 4.31
C THR A 78 8.10 -9.01 4.18
N TYR A 79 7.40 -8.73 3.10
CA TYR A 79 6.47 -7.61 3.05
C TYR A 79 5.38 -7.90 2.03
N TYR A 80 4.24 -7.25 2.22
CA TYR A 80 3.10 -7.31 1.31
C TYR A 80 3.00 -6.00 0.55
N GLU A 81 2.64 -6.09 -0.72
CA GLU A 81 2.31 -5.01 -1.64
C GLU A 81 0.86 -5.16 -2.09
N PHE A 82 0.11 -4.08 -1.98
CA PHE A 82 -1.24 -3.93 -2.49
C PHE A 82 -1.32 -2.65 -3.30
N GLU A 83 -1.95 -2.71 -4.47
CA GLU A 83 -2.32 -1.57 -5.29
C GLU A 83 -3.83 -1.67 -5.64
N ILE A 84 -4.49 -0.53 -5.85
CA ILE A 84 -5.87 -0.49 -6.36
C ILE A 84 -6.11 0.77 -7.20
N ASN A 85 -6.83 0.64 -8.32
CA ASN A 85 -7.23 1.77 -9.17
C ASN A 85 -8.69 2.20 -8.95
N ALA A 86 -9.14 3.23 -9.69
CA ALA A 86 -10.50 3.77 -9.56
C ALA A 86 -11.64 2.80 -10.00
N PHE A 87 -11.35 1.71 -10.71
CA PHE A 87 -12.33 0.63 -10.96
C PHE A 87 -12.43 -0.38 -9.81
N GLY A 88 -11.55 -0.28 -8.82
CA GLY A 88 -11.41 -1.30 -7.78
C GLY A 88 -10.63 -2.53 -8.25
N THR A 89 -9.90 -2.41 -9.37
CA THR A 89 -9.00 -3.46 -9.83
C THR A 89 -7.77 -3.49 -8.94
N ILE A 90 -7.43 -4.69 -8.49
CA ILE A 90 -6.42 -4.94 -7.47
C ILE A 90 -5.20 -5.58 -8.11
N TYR A 91 -4.01 -5.21 -7.65
CA TYR A 91 -2.76 -5.91 -7.88
C TYR A 91 -2.10 -6.18 -6.53
N GLU A 92 -1.64 -7.40 -6.33
CA GLU A 92 -1.04 -7.82 -5.07
C GLU A 92 0.22 -8.66 -5.27
N VAL A 93 1.20 -8.46 -4.40
CA VAL A 93 2.40 -9.28 -4.37
C VAL A 93 2.85 -9.50 -2.95
N PHE A 94 3.16 -10.76 -2.63
CA PHE A 94 3.87 -11.07 -1.40
C PHE A 94 5.36 -11.23 -1.69
N PHE A 95 6.21 -10.66 -0.84
CA PHE A 95 7.66 -10.76 -0.98
C PHE A 95 8.29 -11.43 0.22
N ILE A 96 9.26 -12.29 -0.04
CA ILE A 96 10.10 -12.96 0.96
C ILE A 96 11.55 -12.66 0.60
N TRP A 97 12.38 -12.23 1.56
CA TRP A 97 13.82 -12.10 1.30
C TRP A 97 14.44 -13.45 0.98
N GLU A 98 15.21 -13.54 -0.10
CA GLU A 98 15.82 -14.80 -0.55
C GLU A 98 16.69 -15.43 0.56
N GLU A 99 17.45 -14.61 1.29
CA GLU A 99 18.30 -15.04 2.40
C GLU A 99 17.53 -15.64 3.60
N ALA A 100 16.24 -15.36 3.71
CA ALA A 100 15.39 -15.79 4.82
C ALA A 100 14.50 -16.99 4.47
N TYR A 101 14.36 -17.30 3.18
CA TYR A 101 13.39 -18.28 2.68
C TYR A 101 13.53 -19.65 3.35
N GLU A 102 14.73 -20.25 3.34
CA GLU A 102 14.97 -21.52 4.04
C GLU A 102 15.18 -21.33 5.55
N ARG A 103 15.82 -20.22 5.94
CA ARG A 103 16.18 -19.93 7.35
C ARG A 103 14.96 -19.87 8.26
N HIS A 104 13.86 -19.28 7.77
CA HIS A 104 12.59 -19.15 8.50
C HIS A 104 11.54 -20.18 8.05
N GLY A 105 11.93 -21.16 7.24
CA GLY A 105 11.09 -22.29 6.89
C GLY A 105 9.94 -21.95 5.93
N PHE A 106 10.09 -20.93 5.08
CA PHE A 106 9.13 -20.63 4.01
C PHE A 106 9.16 -21.71 2.92
N ASP A 107 10.31 -22.37 2.72
CA ASP A 107 10.48 -23.55 1.85
C ASP A 107 9.56 -24.72 2.18
N LYS A 108 9.05 -24.77 3.42
CA LYS A 108 8.16 -25.82 3.93
C LYS A 108 6.68 -25.44 3.88
N VAL A 109 6.36 -24.21 3.46
CA VAL A 109 4.98 -23.74 3.33
C VAL A 109 4.55 -23.94 1.88
N PRO A 110 3.55 -24.82 1.60
CA PRO A 110 3.16 -25.13 0.22
C PRO A 110 2.75 -23.92 -0.61
N GLU A 111 2.16 -22.90 0.02
CA GLU A 111 1.81 -21.62 -0.57
C GLU A 111 3.02 -20.89 -1.19
N PHE A 112 4.19 -20.99 -0.54
CA PHE A 112 5.40 -20.28 -0.93
C PHE A 112 6.35 -21.11 -1.80
N ASN A 113 5.82 -22.06 -2.57
CA ASN A 113 6.62 -22.81 -3.55
C ASN A 113 7.25 -21.88 -4.60
N ARG A 114 8.57 -21.67 -4.51
CA ARG A 114 9.35 -20.81 -5.42
C ARG A 114 9.39 -21.22 -6.90
N TYR A 115 8.90 -22.41 -7.23
CA TYR A 115 8.82 -22.91 -8.61
C TYR A 115 7.41 -22.82 -9.21
N LYS A 116 6.44 -22.29 -8.46
CA LYS A 116 5.07 -22.11 -8.94
C LYS A 116 5.02 -20.98 -9.99
N GLU A 117 4.11 -21.11 -10.95
CA GLU A 117 3.83 -20.04 -11.90
C GLU A 117 3.45 -18.74 -11.18
N GLY A 118 3.91 -17.59 -11.68
CA GLY A 118 3.74 -16.29 -11.03
C GLY A 118 4.79 -15.95 -9.98
N VAL A 119 5.72 -16.86 -9.67
CA VAL A 119 6.81 -16.61 -8.71
C VAL A 119 8.12 -16.28 -9.44
N ARG A 120 8.80 -15.20 -9.06
CA ARG A 120 10.09 -14.80 -9.66
C ARG A 120 10.98 -14.02 -8.71
N CYS A 121 12.27 -14.02 -9.00
CA CYS A 121 13.25 -13.18 -8.31
C CYS A 121 12.95 -11.70 -8.56
N PHE A 122 13.06 -10.89 -7.51
CA PHE A 122 12.84 -9.45 -7.52
C PHE A 122 14.02 -8.71 -6.87
N PRO A 123 14.89 -8.05 -7.66
CA PRO A 123 16.05 -7.33 -7.12
C PRO A 123 15.73 -5.95 -6.53
N GLY A 124 14.49 -5.46 -6.66
CA GLY A 124 14.08 -4.07 -6.36
C GLY A 124 13.85 -3.26 -7.65
N VAL A 125 13.60 -1.96 -7.52
CA VAL A 125 13.33 -1.07 -8.67
C VAL A 125 14.48 -0.08 -8.82
N GLY A 126 14.45 1.03 -8.06
CA GLY A 126 15.43 2.10 -8.13
C GLY A 126 16.57 1.96 -7.13
N PHE A 127 16.34 1.31 -5.98
CA PHE A 127 17.37 1.15 -4.95
C PHE A 127 18.12 -0.17 -5.13
N GLN A 128 19.10 -0.13 -6.03
CA GLN A 128 19.92 -1.28 -6.37
C GLN A 128 21.43 -0.98 -6.30
N PRO A 129 22.26 -1.95 -5.88
CA PRO A 129 21.84 -3.25 -5.31
C PRO A 129 21.23 -3.11 -3.92
N TYR A 130 20.22 -3.92 -3.61
CA TYR A 130 19.63 -3.93 -2.27
C TYR A 130 20.57 -4.62 -1.26
N PRO A 131 20.87 -4.02 -0.09
CA PRO A 131 21.84 -4.58 0.85
C PRO A 131 21.54 -6.01 1.34
N ARG A 132 20.26 -6.34 1.53
CA ARG A 132 19.77 -7.68 1.91
C ARG A 132 19.68 -8.68 0.74
N GLY A 133 20.04 -8.27 -0.47
CA GLY A 133 19.89 -9.08 -1.67
C GLY A 133 18.46 -9.06 -2.24
N PRO A 134 18.13 -9.98 -3.16
CA PRO A 134 16.82 -10.01 -3.82
C PRO A 134 15.73 -10.59 -2.91
N ARG A 135 14.48 -10.39 -3.36
CA ARG A 135 13.30 -11.07 -2.84
C ARG A 135 12.82 -12.13 -3.82
N ILE A 136 12.04 -13.06 -3.32
CA ILE A 136 11.14 -13.88 -4.10
C ILE A 136 9.80 -13.16 -4.07
N GLY A 137 9.31 -12.71 -5.23
CA GLY A 137 7.98 -12.12 -5.35
C GLY A 137 6.97 -13.18 -5.82
N TYR A 138 5.80 -13.18 -5.18
CA TYR A 138 4.69 -14.08 -5.43
C TYR A 138 3.51 -13.27 -6.00
N TRP A 139 3.46 -13.09 -7.33
CA TRP A 139 2.37 -12.40 -8.05
C TRP A 139 1.12 -13.26 -8.23
N ASN A 140 1.13 -14.46 -7.66
CA ASN A 140 0.01 -15.40 -7.67
C ASN A 140 -0.56 -15.57 -6.25
N TRP A 141 -0.25 -14.63 -5.36
CA TRP A 141 -0.65 -14.63 -3.97
C TRP A 141 -1.66 -13.51 -3.75
N ASP A 142 -2.79 -13.88 -3.17
CA ASP A 142 -3.89 -12.99 -2.84
C ASP A 142 -4.02 -12.91 -1.32
N PHE A 143 -4.22 -11.70 -0.79
CA PHE A 143 -4.38 -11.53 0.65
C PHE A 143 -5.65 -12.22 1.16
N PRO A 144 -5.53 -13.24 2.05
CA PRO A 144 -6.69 -14.01 2.49
C PRO A 144 -7.69 -13.15 3.25
N GLY A 145 -8.91 -13.05 2.70
CA GLY A 145 -10.02 -12.34 3.32
C GLY A 145 -10.01 -10.82 3.13
N LEU A 146 -9.11 -10.28 2.29
CA LEU A 146 -9.12 -8.87 1.91
C LEU A 146 -10.51 -8.44 1.41
N GLN A 147 -10.95 -7.28 1.87
CA GLN A 147 -12.12 -6.59 1.33
C GLN A 147 -11.71 -5.19 0.89
N SER A 148 -12.24 -4.74 -0.24
CA SER A 148 -12.04 -3.39 -0.74
C SER A 148 -13.34 -2.80 -1.27
N ALA A 149 -13.42 -1.48 -1.24
CA ALA A 149 -14.47 -0.72 -1.90
C ALA A 149 -13.88 0.55 -2.49
N VAL A 150 -14.41 0.96 -3.65
CA VAL A 150 -14.07 2.23 -4.30
C VAL A 150 -15.34 3.06 -4.47
N TYR A 151 -15.23 4.35 -4.12
CA TYR A 151 -16.26 5.34 -4.38
C TYR A 151 -15.67 6.46 -5.25
N VAL A 152 -16.33 6.79 -6.36
CA VAL A 152 -15.91 7.88 -7.26
C VAL A 152 -16.91 9.02 -7.15
N ASP A 153 -16.40 10.23 -6.86
CA ASP A 153 -17.15 11.48 -6.90
C ASP A 153 -16.87 12.17 -8.24
N GLY A 154 -17.52 11.65 -9.28
CA GLY A 154 -17.21 11.94 -10.67
C GLY A 154 -17.71 10.87 -11.64
N GLU A 155 -17.14 10.86 -12.85
CA GLU A 155 -17.40 9.85 -13.87
C GLU A 155 -16.10 9.37 -14.52
N ILE A 156 -15.72 8.12 -14.24
CA ILE A 156 -14.46 7.53 -14.73
C ILE A 156 -14.39 7.60 -16.26
N ASN A 157 -13.25 8.05 -16.79
CA ASN A 157 -12.95 8.18 -18.21
C ASN A 157 -13.85 9.18 -18.98
N ASN A 158 -14.39 10.19 -18.30
CA ASN A 158 -15.17 11.25 -18.96
C ASN A 158 -14.51 12.63 -18.80
N GLU A 159 -13.62 12.99 -19.73
CA GLU A 159 -12.88 14.26 -19.75
C GLU A 159 -13.76 15.53 -19.83
N LYS A 160 -15.08 15.38 -20.09
CA LYS A 160 -16.03 16.52 -20.11
C LYS A 160 -16.49 16.90 -18.72
N ILE A 161 -16.31 16.01 -17.74
CA ILE A 161 -16.68 16.22 -16.35
C ILE A 161 -15.40 16.48 -15.57
N ARG A 162 -15.45 17.50 -14.72
CA ARG A 162 -14.39 17.72 -13.75
C ARG A 162 -14.77 17.03 -12.47
N ASP A 163 -14.08 15.94 -12.18
CA ASP A 163 -14.31 15.12 -11.00
C ASP A 163 -13.76 15.79 -9.74
N ARG A 164 -14.21 15.34 -8.57
CA ARG A 164 -13.54 15.67 -7.30
C ARG A 164 -12.48 14.64 -6.93
N GLY A 165 -12.61 13.42 -7.45
CA GLY A 165 -11.68 12.33 -7.25
C GLY A 165 -12.39 11.07 -6.75
N TRP A 166 -11.71 10.28 -5.93
CA TRP A 166 -12.20 8.99 -5.48
C TRP A 166 -11.66 8.60 -4.12
N MET A 167 -12.31 7.61 -3.52
CA MET A 167 -12.01 7.07 -2.21
C MET A 167 -11.85 5.57 -2.28
N VAL A 168 -10.97 5.06 -1.43
CA VAL A 168 -10.76 3.62 -1.21
C VAL A 168 -10.99 3.32 0.25
N GLU A 169 -11.67 2.22 0.54
CA GLU A 169 -11.70 1.59 1.86
C GLU A 169 -11.19 0.16 1.72
N LEU A 170 -10.23 -0.21 2.56
CA LEU A 170 -9.66 -1.56 2.66
C LEU A 170 -9.92 -2.10 4.06
N ALA A 171 -10.27 -3.37 4.14
CA ALA A 171 -10.25 -4.15 5.37
C ALA A 171 -9.31 -5.35 5.18
N LEU A 172 -8.25 -5.40 5.97
CA LEU A 172 -7.21 -6.43 5.94
C LEU A 172 -7.32 -7.28 7.22
N PRO A 173 -7.95 -8.46 7.16
CA PRO A 173 -8.06 -9.31 8.34
C PRO A 173 -6.70 -9.70 8.89
N TRP A 174 -6.54 -9.69 10.22
CA TRP A 174 -5.28 -10.06 10.85
C TRP A 174 -4.86 -11.50 10.52
N THR A 175 -5.83 -12.38 10.32
CA THR A 175 -5.61 -13.77 9.90
C THR A 175 -4.93 -13.87 8.53
N GLY A 176 -5.18 -12.94 7.61
CA GLY A 176 -4.50 -12.85 6.32
C GLY A 176 -3.04 -12.40 6.43
N MET A 177 -2.66 -11.76 7.54
CA MET A 177 -1.27 -11.33 7.80
C MET A 177 -0.39 -12.44 8.40
N ALA A 178 -0.90 -13.64 8.63
CA ALA A 178 -0.17 -14.73 9.28
C ALA A 178 1.23 -14.97 8.68
N SER A 179 1.35 -14.89 7.36
CA SER A 179 2.63 -15.06 6.65
C SER A 179 3.61 -13.90 6.87
N LEU A 180 3.13 -12.68 7.16
CA LEU A 180 3.99 -11.53 7.53
C LEU A 180 4.68 -11.74 8.87
N ALA A 181 3.98 -12.33 9.85
CA ALA A 181 4.53 -12.60 11.19
C ALA A 181 5.42 -13.84 11.27
N LYS A 182 5.60 -14.60 10.20
CA LYS A 182 6.29 -15.90 10.27
C LYS A 182 7.72 -15.81 10.81
N SER A 183 8.42 -14.70 10.55
CA SER A 183 9.80 -14.50 11.00
C SER A 183 9.94 -13.94 12.41
N ASP A 184 9.05 -13.02 12.81
CA ASP A 184 9.16 -12.27 14.08
C ASP A 184 8.13 -12.68 15.14
N GLY A 185 7.09 -13.41 14.76
CA GLY A 185 6.02 -13.83 15.67
C GLY A 185 5.20 -12.67 16.25
N ARG A 186 5.12 -11.52 15.56
CA ARG A 186 4.33 -10.37 16.02
C ARG A 186 2.87 -10.72 16.29
N ALA A 187 2.24 -9.95 17.17
CA ALA A 187 0.86 -10.16 17.59
C ALA A 187 -0.17 -9.77 16.50
N PHE A 188 -1.29 -10.48 16.50
CA PHE A 188 -2.45 -10.28 15.63
C PHE A 188 -3.75 -10.49 16.43
N PRO A 189 -4.54 -9.43 16.70
CA PRO A 189 -4.24 -8.02 16.45
C PRO A 189 -2.99 -7.53 17.19
N PRO A 190 -2.36 -6.42 16.76
CA PRO A 190 -1.27 -5.79 17.50
C PRO A 190 -1.68 -5.36 18.92
N GLU A 191 -0.72 -5.24 19.82
CA GLU A 191 -0.94 -4.72 21.17
C GLU A 191 -0.83 -3.19 21.22
N ASP A 192 -1.39 -2.55 22.26
CA ASP A 192 -1.19 -1.11 22.50
C ASP A 192 0.30 -0.80 22.63
N GLY A 193 0.80 0.12 21.82
CA GLY A 193 2.20 0.50 21.78
C GLY A 193 3.05 -0.26 20.76
N ASP A 194 2.51 -1.26 20.07
CA ASP A 194 3.20 -1.91 18.96
C ASP A 194 3.55 -0.91 17.86
N ILE A 195 4.65 -1.16 17.16
CA ILE A 195 5.17 -0.30 16.10
C ILE A 195 5.46 -1.15 14.88
N TRP A 196 4.76 -0.89 13.77
CA TRP A 196 5.05 -1.52 12.49
C TRP A 196 5.57 -0.50 11.50
N ARG A 197 6.08 -0.97 10.37
CA ARG A 197 6.42 -0.13 9.22
C ARG A 197 5.48 -0.43 8.08
N MET A 198 4.92 0.62 7.48
CA MET A 198 3.99 0.54 6.38
C MET A 198 4.21 1.72 5.44
N ASP A 199 4.06 1.52 4.15
CA ASP A 199 4.04 2.61 3.17
C ASP A 199 2.65 2.83 2.60
N PHE A 200 2.40 4.08 2.22
CA PHE A 200 1.17 4.53 1.59
C PHE A 200 1.54 5.49 0.47
N SER A 201 1.32 5.05 -0.75
CA SER A 201 1.76 5.72 -1.96
C SER A 201 0.62 5.86 -2.97
N ARG A 202 0.89 6.65 -4.00
CA ARG A 202 0.05 6.87 -5.17
C ARG A 202 0.96 6.99 -6.38
N PHE A 203 0.70 6.21 -7.42
CA PHE A 203 1.18 6.56 -8.75
C PHE A 203 0.11 7.40 -9.45
N ASN A 204 0.49 8.58 -9.92
CA ASN A 204 -0.38 9.53 -10.59
C ASN A 204 -0.02 9.63 -12.07
N GLN A 205 -0.95 9.27 -12.96
CA GLN A 205 -0.66 9.26 -14.40
C GLN A 205 -0.76 10.65 -15.04
N TYR A 206 -1.50 11.57 -14.43
CA TYR A 206 -1.45 12.97 -14.84
C TYR A 206 -0.05 13.55 -14.53
N LYS A 207 0.53 14.29 -15.45
CA LYS A 207 1.81 14.98 -15.22
C LYS A 207 1.60 16.47 -15.24
N GLU A 208 2.00 17.14 -14.17
CA GLU A 208 2.00 18.59 -14.14
C GLU A 208 2.88 19.16 -15.28
N ALA A 209 2.39 20.22 -15.92
CA ALA A 209 3.10 20.85 -17.03
C ALA A 209 4.43 21.49 -16.58
N PRO A 210 5.42 21.64 -17.49
CA PRO A 210 6.66 22.34 -17.18
C PRO A 210 6.40 23.74 -16.58
N PRO A 211 7.22 24.20 -15.61
CA PRO A 211 8.55 23.70 -15.25
C PRO A 211 8.57 22.57 -14.21
N SER A 212 7.41 22.02 -13.82
CA SER A 212 7.34 20.91 -12.87
C SER A 212 8.13 19.68 -13.35
N ARG A 213 8.67 18.94 -12.39
CA ARG A 213 9.40 17.68 -12.63
C ARG A 213 8.67 16.52 -11.95
N ASP A 214 7.36 16.48 -12.13
CA ASP A 214 6.49 15.45 -11.56
C ASP A 214 6.96 14.06 -11.99
N ILE A 215 7.36 13.27 -10.99
CA ILE A 215 7.83 11.90 -11.18
C ILE A 215 6.69 10.88 -11.13
N SER A 216 5.44 11.33 -10.99
CA SER A 216 4.22 10.53 -10.83
C SER A 216 4.12 9.74 -9.52
N ALA A 217 5.22 9.41 -8.86
CA ALA A 217 5.23 8.65 -7.61
C ALA A 217 5.15 9.58 -6.40
N TRP A 218 4.09 9.46 -5.61
CA TRP A 218 3.84 10.26 -4.42
C TRP A 218 3.60 9.34 -3.20
N ALA A 219 3.98 9.77 -2.00
CA ALA A 219 3.77 8.99 -0.78
C ALA A 219 3.52 9.86 0.44
N TRP A 220 2.97 9.26 1.50
CA TRP A 220 2.84 9.92 2.80
C TRP A 220 4.20 10.36 3.35
N SER A 221 5.26 9.58 3.10
CA SER A 221 6.64 9.94 3.44
C SER A 221 7.59 9.72 2.26
N PRO A 222 8.51 10.66 1.98
CA PRO A 222 9.48 10.48 0.90
C PRO A 222 10.51 9.39 1.22
N HIS A 223 10.89 8.63 0.22
CA HIS A 223 11.87 7.54 0.26
C HIS A 223 13.29 7.97 -0.15
N GLY A 224 13.43 9.09 -0.86
CA GLY A 224 14.72 9.54 -1.37
C GLY A 224 15.15 8.89 -2.68
N VAL A 225 14.35 7.97 -3.23
CA VAL A 225 14.63 7.19 -4.45
C VAL A 225 13.32 6.70 -5.07
N MET A 226 13.32 6.51 -6.39
CA MET A 226 12.17 6.01 -7.15
C MET A 226 12.01 4.49 -6.93
N ASP A 227 11.59 4.11 -5.71
CA ASP A 227 11.39 2.73 -5.29
C ASP A 227 10.53 2.69 -4.01
N SER A 228 9.32 2.12 -4.11
CA SER A 228 8.46 1.90 -2.93
C SER A 228 8.89 0.68 -2.12
N HIS A 229 9.70 -0.21 -2.67
CA HIS A 229 10.00 -1.50 -2.05
C HIS A 229 11.23 -1.47 -1.14
N ILE A 230 11.28 -0.49 -0.24
CA ILE A 230 12.35 -0.30 0.75
C ILE A 230 11.73 -0.22 2.15
N PRO A 231 11.43 -1.37 2.80
CA PRO A 231 10.86 -1.40 4.15
C PRO A 231 11.58 -0.55 5.19
N GLU A 232 12.88 -0.28 5.02
CA GLU A 232 13.71 0.47 5.96
C GLU A 232 13.40 1.97 6.02
N VAL A 233 12.80 2.56 4.97
CA VAL A 233 12.45 3.98 4.92
C VAL A 233 10.97 4.25 5.18
N TRP A 234 10.15 3.20 5.22
CA TRP A 234 8.72 3.32 5.51
C TRP A 234 8.47 3.89 6.91
N PRO A 235 7.41 4.70 7.08
CA PRO A 235 7.10 5.36 8.33
C PRO A 235 6.71 4.35 9.40
N TYR A 236 6.96 4.72 10.65
CA TYR A 236 6.56 3.95 11.81
C TYR A 236 5.09 4.22 12.13
N ILE A 237 4.28 3.16 12.12
CA ILE A 237 2.88 3.18 12.50
C ILE A 237 2.77 2.67 13.93
N HIS A 238 2.40 3.58 14.84
CA HIS A 238 2.22 3.28 16.26
C HIS A 238 0.77 2.88 16.50
N PHE A 239 0.56 1.64 16.94
CA PHE A 239 -0.76 1.15 17.34
C PHE A 239 -1.09 1.68 18.73
N SER A 240 -2.29 2.26 18.87
CA SER A 240 -2.78 2.69 20.17
C SER A 240 -4.28 2.46 20.32
N THR A 241 -4.66 2.10 21.53
CA THR A 241 -6.02 2.06 22.06
C THR A 241 -6.52 3.44 22.47
N GLN A 242 -5.63 4.43 22.59
CA GLN A 242 -6.02 5.81 22.84
C GLN A 242 -6.56 6.44 21.56
N ASN A 243 -7.67 7.17 21.68
CA ASN A 243 -8.18 7.93 20.55
C ASN A 243 -7.19 9.04 20.19
N VAL A 244 -6.66 8.99 18.98
CA VAL A 244 -5.85 10.06 18.41
C VAL A 244 -6.79 11.20 18.00
N CYS A 245 -7.29 11.96 18.96
CA CYS A 245 -8.05 13.18 18.71
C CYS A 245 -7.08 14.36 18.66
N ASN A 246 -6.69 14.77 17.45
CA ASN A 246 -5.92 15.98 17.15
C ASN A 246 -4.64 16.19 17.99
N LEU A 247 -3.49 15.84 17.41
CA LEU A 247 -2.27 16.64 17.62
C LEU A 247 -2.33 17.88 16.74
#